data_AF-A0AAV0L225-F1
#
_entry.id   AF-A0AAV0L225-F1
#
_cell.length_a   1.000
_cell.length_b   1.000
_cell.length_c   1.000
_cell.angle_alpha   90.00
_cell.angle_beta   90.00
_cell.angle_gamma   90.00
#
_symmetry.space_group_name_H-M   'P 1'
#
loop_
_entity.id
_entity.type
_entity.pdbx_description
1 polymer ?
#
loop_
_entity_poly.entity_id
_entity_poly.type
_entity_poly.pdbx_seq_one_letter_code
_entity_poly.pdbx_strand_id
1 'polypeptide(L)'
;MPEEMQGRVLELPYQTHEVSDGHSIAHYIKQKFDEDCGGAWHCVVGKEFGFCIAHLCGTFIFFGVEMMEFLIFKDGNDFSLTKEEAAATARLQQKRATTDNRFV
;
A
#
# COMPACT_ATOMS: atom_id res chain seq x y z
N MET A 1 -2.51 -5.43 -1.61
CA MET A 1 -3.08 -4.08 -1.41
C MET A 1 -3.88 -3.81 -2.66
N PRO A 2 -5.19 -4.01 -2.60
CA PRO A 2 -6.06 -3.86 -3.75
C PRO A 2 -6.00 -2.43 -4.28
N GLU A 3 -6.09 -2.25 -5.61
CA GLU A 3 -5.99 -0.92 -6.25
C GLU A 3 -7.01 0.09 -5.68
N GLU A 4 -8.18 -0.37 -5.26
CA GLU A 4 -9.22 0.45 -4.62
C GLU A 4 -8.78 1.10 -3.31
N MET A 5 -7.87 0.45 -2.59
CA MET A 5 -7.30 0.96 -1.34
C MET A 5 -6.15 1.92 -1.63
N GLN A 6 -5.35 1.62 -2.66
CA GLN A 6 -4.26 2.51 -3.10
C GLN A 6 -4.81 3.87 -3.54
N GLY A 7 -5.92 3.88 -4.29
CA GLY A 7 -6.58 5.11 -4.74
C GLY A 7 -6.96 6.02 -3.58
N ARG A 8 -7.68 5.51 -2.58
CA ARG A 8 -8.07 6.30 -1.40
C ARG A 8 -6.87 6.90 -0.67
N VAL A 9 -5.79 6.14 -0.59
CA VAL A 9 -4.60 6.48 0.17
C VAL A 9 -3.80 7.58 -0.49
N LEU A 10 -3.79 7.57 -1.83
CA LEU A 10 -3.29 8.68 -2.61
C LEU A 10 -4.13 9.95 -2.42
N GLU A 11 -5.42 9.82 -2.09
CA GLU A 11 -6.33 10.95 -1.86
C GLU A 11 -6.27 11.52 -0.43
N LEU A 12 -5.92 10.71 0.57
CA LEU A 12 -5.87 11.14 1.99
C LEU A 12 -4.99 12.40 2.23
N PRO A 13 -3.77 12.53 1.64
CA PRO A 13 -2.96 13.73 1.79
C PRO A 13 -3.60 14.99 1.21
N TYR A 14 -4.43 14.87 0.17
CA TYR A 14 -5.14 16.00 -0.41
C TYR A 14 -6.39 16.40 0.39
N GLN A 15 -6.97 15.46 1.14
CA GLN A 15 -8.10 15.75 2.03
C GLN A 15 -7.67 16.54 3.27
N THR A 16 -6.40 16.44 3.68
CA THR A 16 -5.82 17.24 4.77
C THR A 16 -5.33 18.59 4.24
N HIS A 17 -6.26 19.47 3.85
CA HIS A 17 -5.97 20.80 3.30
C HIS A 17 -5.36 21.81 4.30
N GLU A 18 -5.32 21.49 5.60
CA GLU A 18 -5.08 22.49 6.66
C GLU A 18 -3.99 22.09 7.67
N VAL A 19 -3.32 20.96 7.47
CA VAL A 19 -2.38 20.43 8.47
C VAL A 19 -0.95 20.44 7.91
N SER A 20 -0.20 21.49 8.27
CA SER A 20 1.22 21.67 7.86
C SER A 20 2.19 20.70 8.53
N ASP A 21 1.74 19.93 9.53
CA ASP A 21 2.57 19.00 10.29
C ASP A 21 2.52 17.60 9.68
N GLY A 22 3.62 17.16 9.06
CA GLY A 22 3.75 15.82 8.49
C GLY A 22 3.45 14.69 9.48
N HIS A 23 3.61 14.95 10.77
CA HIS A 23 3.25 14.02 11.86
C HIS A 23 1.74 13.78 11.95
N SER A 24 0.94 14.83 11.81
CA SER A 24 -0.52 14.75 11.86
C SER A 24 -1.06 14.06 10.61
N ILE A 25 -0.46 14.33 9.45
CA ILE A 25 -0.80 13.63 8.20
C ILE A 25 -0.49 12.13 8.34
N ALA A 26 0.70 11.78 8.85
CA ALA A 26 1.07 10.39 9.11
C ALA A 26 0.09 9.68 10.04
N HIS A 27 -0.34 10.36 11.11
CA HIS A 27 -1.32 9.82 12.06
C HIS A 27 -2.70 9.63 11.41
N TYR A 28 -3.17 10.62 10.63
CA TYR A 28 -4.45 10.55 9.93
C TYR A 28 -4.49 9.38 8.94
N ILE A 29 -3.44 9.25 8.13
CA ILE A 29 -3.29 8.15 7.17
C ILE A 29 -3.27 6.81 7.91
N LYS A 30 -2.42 6.67 8.93
CA LYS A 30 -2.36 5.46 9.76
C LYS A 30 -3.73 5.10 10.32
N GLN A 31 -4.47 6.06 10.87
CA GLN A 31 -5.77 5.80 11.48
C GLN A 31 -6.78 5.29 10.46
N LYS A 32 -6.85 5.92 9.28
CA LYS A 32 -7.72 5.45 8.19
C LYS A 32 -7.39 4.03 7.75
N PHE A 33 -6.09 3.71 7.73
CA PHE A 33 -5.62 2.36 7.43
C PHE A 33 -6.02 1.33 8.48
N ASP A 34 -5.85 1.68 9.74
CA ASP A 34 -6.21 0.81 10.87
C ASP A 34 -7.73 0.51 10.86
N GLU A 35 -8.55 1.49 10.44
CA GLU A 35 -10.01 1.35 10.28
C GLU A 35 -10.40 0.44 9.10
N ASP A 36 -9.85 0.66 7.90
CA ASP A 36 -10.25 -0.07 6.68
C ASP A 36 -9.60 -1.47 6.56
N CYS A 37 -8.40 -1.64 7.11
CA CYS A 37 -7.54 -2.80 6.83
C CYS A 37 -7.21 -3.64 8.07
N GLY A 38 -7.72 -3.24 9.24
CA GLY A 38 -7.36 -3.80 10.53
C GLY A 38 -6.05 -3.24 11.09
N GLY A 39 -5.76 -3.57 12.35
CA GLY A 39 -4.66 -3.02 13.12
C GLY A 39 -3.25 -3.28 12.57
N ALA A 40 -2.28 -2.54 13.12
CA ALA A 40 -0.82 -2.71 12.94
C ALA A 40 -0.21 -2.13 11.66
N TRP A 41 -0.77 -1.00 11.19
CA TRP A 41 -0.16 -0.21 10.13
C TRP A 41 0.84 0.81 10.67
N HIS A 42 1.92 0.97 9.92
CA HIS A 42 2.94 1.99 10.14
C HIS A 42 2.97 2.94 8.96
N CYS A 43 2.97 4.24 9.24
CA CYS A 43 3.10 5.30 8.25
C CYS A 43 4.30 6.18 8.61
N VAL A 44 5.11 6.50 7.61
CA VAL A 44 6.27 7.38 7.69
C VAL A 44 6.08 8.46 6.63
N VAL A 45 6.26 9.71 7.05
CA VAL A 45 6.14 10.90 6.19
C VAL A 45 7.39 11.75 6.36
N GLY A 46 7.99 12.16 5.24
CA GLY A 46 9.19 12.99 5.25
C GLY A 46 9.50 13.53 3.85
N LYS A 47 10.37 14.53 3.73
CA LYS A 47 10.73 15.10 2.41
C LYS A 47 11.69 14.23 1.62
N GLU A 48 12.68 13.67 2.32
CA GLU A 48 13.70 12.78 1.76
C GLU A 48 14.05 11.76 2.84
N PHE A 49 13.72 10.49 2.61
CA PHE A 49 14.13 9.40 3.51
C PHE A 49 14.46 8.11 2.77
N GLY A 50 15.43 7.37 3.31
CA GLY A 50 15.74 6.02 2.87
C GLY A 50 15.10 5.00 3.81
N PHE A 51 14.54 3.93 3.25
CA PHE A 51 14.03 2.79 4.03
C PHE A 51 14.54 1.46 3.43
N CYS A 52 14.81 0.51 4.31
CA CYS A 52 15.13 -0.88 3.95
C CYS A 52 14.31 -1.78 4.88
N ILE A 53 13.25 -2.39 4.34
CA ILE A 53 12.26 -3.12 5.13
C ILE A 53 11.89 -4.40 4.39
N ALA A 54 11.86 -5.52 5.10
CA ALA A 54 11.31 -6.76 4.58
C ALA A 54 9.78 -6.74 4.75
N HIS A 55 9.06 -6.49 3.66
CA HIS A 55 7.59 -6.44 3.66
C HIS A 55 7.00 -7.61 2.87
N LEU A 56 5.76 -7.98 3.17
CA LEU A 56 5.01 -8.96 2.38
C LEU A 56 4.50 -8.30 1.09
N CYS A 57 4.36 -9.09 0.02
CA CYS A 57 3.78 -8.60 -1.23
C CYS A 57 2.35 -8.10 -0.99
N GLY A 58 2.10 -6.83 -1.30
CA GLY A 58 0.77 -6.23 -1.16
C GLY A 58 0.43 -5.73 0.24
N THR A 59 1.38 -5.58 1.16
CA THR A 59 1.17 -4.90 2.45
C THR A 59 2.06 -3.67 2.61
N PHE A 60 2.52 -3.13 1.47
CA PHE A 60 3.47 -2.05 1.37
C PHE A 60 3.04 -1.12 0.23
N ILE A 61 3.12 0.18 0.48
CA ILE A 61 2.94 1.23 -0.53
C ILE A 61 3.89 2.40 -0.24
N PHE A 62 4.48 2.92 -1.31
CA PHE A 62 5.34 4.09 -1.28
C PHE A 62 4.92 5.04 -2.40
N PHE A 63 4.70 6.30 -2.06
CA PHE A 63 4.29 7.33 -3.01
C PHE A 63 4.74 8.72 -2.55
N GLY A 64 4.92 9.64 -3.51
CA GLY A 64 5.24 11.04 -3.24
C GLY A 64 4.05 11.93 -3.52
N VAL A 65 3.77 12.88 -2.61
CA VAL A 65 2.81 13.96 -2.82
C VAL A 65 3.51 15.30 -2.61
N GLU A 66 3.51 16.12 -3.66
CA GLU A 66 4.17 17.43 -3.71
C GLU A 66 5.67 17.40 -3.37
N MET A 67 6.04 17.73 -2.13
CA MET A 67 7.42 17.73 -1.61
C MET A 67 7.62 16.71 -0.49
N MET A 68 6.66 15.84 -0.23
CA MET A 68 6.73 14.82 0.81
C MET A 68 6.58 13.43 0.21
N GLU A 69 7.36 12.51 0.74
CA GLU A 69 7.30 11.09 0.51
C GLU A 69 6.49 10.42 1.63
N PHE A 70 5.72 9.42 1.26
CA PHE A 70 4.85 8.66 2.13
C PHE A 70 5.18 7.19 1.99
N LEU A 71 5.50 6.57 3.11
CA LEU A 71 5.79 5.16 3.20
C LEU A 71 4.83 4.52 4.18
N ILE A 72 4.13 3.48 3.74
CA ILE A 72 3.14 2.79 4.54
C ILE A 72 3.39 1.30 4.42
N PHE A 73 3.53 0.62 5.55
CA PHE A 73 3.72 -0.81 5.61
C PHE A 73 3.01 -1.41 6.83
N LYS A 74 2.53 -2.64 6.67
CA LYS A 74 1.96 -3.42 7.77
C LYS A 74 3.04 -4.30 8.40
N ASP A 75 3.06 -4.38 9.73
CA ASP A 75 3.93 -5.34 10.42
C ASP A 75 3.47 -6.78 10.18
N GLY A 76 4.43 -7.66 9.89
CA GLY A 76 4.19 -9.04 9.44
C GLY A 76 3.67 -9.98 10.54
N ASN A 77 3.45 -9.51 11.77
CA ASN A 77 2.93 -10.35 12.84
C ASN A 77 1.43 -10.68 12.68
N ASP A 78 0.72 -10.04 11.76
CA ASP A 78 -0.68 -10.35 11.45
C ASP A 78 -0.82 -10.98 10.05
N PHE A 79 -0.79 -12.31 10.04
CA PHE A 79 -0.97 -13.18 8.88
C PHE A 79 -2.43 -13.18 8.38
N SER A 80 -3.07 -12.02 8.30
CA SER A 80 -4.33 -11.83 7.58
C SER A 80 -4.04 -11.55 6.12
N LEU A 81 -3.36 -12.50 5.48
CA LEU A 81 -3.55 -12.71 4.05
C LEU A 81 -5.03 -13.03 3.87
N THR A 82 -5.82 -12.06 3.43
CA THR A 82 -7.11 -12.35 2.83
C THR A 82 -6.83 -13.33 1.70
N LYS A 83 -7.19 -14.59 1.95
CA LYS A 83 -6.81 -15.79 1.17
C LYS A 83 -7.22 -15.72 -0.31
N GLU A 84 -7.91 -14.66 -0.72
CA GLU A 84 -8.46 -14.46 -2.05
C GLU A 84 -7.49 -13.76 -3.01
N GLU A 85 -6.68 -12.79 -2.58
CA GLU A 85 -5.78 -12.05 -3.49
C GLU A 85 -4.55 -12.88 -3.93
N ALA A 86 -4.03 -13.75 -3.05
CA ALA A 86 -2.92 -14.67 -3.38
C ALA A 86 -3.33 -15.74 -4.41
N ALA A 87 -4.60 -16.15 -4.41
CA ALA A 87 -5.13 -17.10 -5.39
C ALA A 87 -5.41 -16.45 -6.76
N ALA A 88 -5.72 -15.15 -6.79
CA ALA A 88 -6.00 -14.41 -8.02
C ALA A 88 -4.73 -14.16 -8.85
N THR A 89 -3.61 -13.82 -8.20
CA THR A 89 -2.32 -13.60 -8.86
C THR A 89 -1.72 -14.87 -9.45
N ALA A 90 -1.92 -16.03 -8.80
CA ALA A 90 -1.52 -17.33 -9.37
C ALA A 90 -2.33 -17.72 -10.62
N ARG A 91 -3.64 -17.41 -10.66
CA ARG A 91 -4.52 -17.78 -11.78
C ARG A 91 -4.30 -16.93 -13.03
N LEU A 92 -3.89 -15.67 -12.90
CA LEU A 92 -3.59 -14.79 -14.04
C LEU A 92 -2.26 -15.15 -14.73
N GLN A 93 -1.28 -15.68 -13.99
CA GLN A 93 -0.03 -16.18 -14.59
C GLN A 93 -0.25 -17.47 -15.41
N GLN A 94 -1.15 -18.35 -14.97
CA GLN A 94 -1.42 -19.59 -15.71
C GLN A 94 -2.15 -19.36 -17.05
N LYS A 95 -2.92 -18.26 -17.20
CA LYS A 95 -3.62 -17.94 -18.46
C LYS A 95 -2.74 -17.24 -19.50
N ARG A 96 -1.69 -16.50 -19.08
CA ARG A 96 -0.75 -15.85 -20.02
C ARG A 96 0.21 -16.85 -20.68
N ALA A 97 0.52 -17.98 -20.03
CA ALA A 97 1.44 -18.98 -20.56
C ALA A 97 0.85 -19.91 -21.65
N THR A 98 -0.47 -19.94 -21.86
CA THR A 98 -1.11 -20.86 -22.84
C THR A 98 -1.47 -20.18 -24.18
N THR A 99 -1.34 -18.85 -24.31
CA THR A 99 -1.72 -18.16 -25.55
C THR A 99 -0.55 -17.93 -26.52
N ASP A 100 0.70 -18.21 -26.11
CA ASP A 100 1.89 -18.09 -26.96
C ASP A 100 2.36 -19.47 -27.48
N ASN A 101 1.47 -20.22 -28.14
CA ASN A 101 1.88 -21.39 -28.94
C ASN A 101 0.97 -21.61 -30.15
N ARG A 102 0.53 -20.51 -30.78
CA ARG A 102 -0.11 -20.54 -32.10
C ARG A 102 0.61 -19.48 -32.92
N PHE A 103 1.21 -19.88 -34.05
CA PHE A 103 2.20 -19.15 -34.86
C PHE A 103 3.59 -19.19 -34.22
N VAL A 104 4.57 -19.98 -34.67
CA VAL A 104 4.91 -20.52 -36.00
C VAL A 104 5.73 -21.80 -35.86
#